data_AF-A0A6J8A4A6-F1
#
_entry.id   AF-A0A6J8A4A6-F1
#
_cell.length_a   1.000
_cell.length_b   1.000
_cell.length_c   1.000
_cell.angle_alpha   90.00
_cell.angle_beta   90.00
_cell.angle_gamma   90.00
#
_symmetry.space_group_name_H-M   'P 1'
#
loop_
_entity.id
_entity.type
_entity.pdbx_description
1 polymer ?
#
loop_
_entity_poly.entity_id
_entity_poly.type
_entity_poly.pdbx_seq_one_letter_code
_entity_poly.pdbx_strand_id
1 'polypeptide(L)'
;MIDNKQAIVILANKGFQILDLTTLTLGRRIKPGGKRCYAVTCSNNQIWTSNGGTTISQIDISGNILHSITTKNEIQNFCIDNDRNIYYTSRGIENNVYRITLDGQDSIFCSHSDLIYSRGIDVDSKGNVYVGGMLSHNIHRISSDGKNHQIILTKNDGIKCPWGFCYNRETKQFLVANDHTESVAIYSLH
;
A
#
# COMPACT_ATOMS: atom_id res chain seq x y z
N MET A 1 2.35 10.01 1.24
CA MET A 1 2.59 11.44 0.97
C MET A 1 1.58 11.89 -0.07
N ILE A 2 1.00 13.08 0.07
CA ILE A 2 0.17 13.70 -0.98
C ILE A 2 1.09 14.46 -1.93
N ASP A 3 1.97 15.28 -1.35
CA ASP A 3 3.04 16.01 -2.02
C ASP A 3 4.22 16.18 -1.05
N ASN A 4 5.15 17.11 -1.34
CA ASN A 4 6.31 17.41 -0.50
C ASN A 4 6.00 18.22 0.78
N LYS A 5 4.76 18.67 0.96
CA LYS A 5 4.29 19.47 2.10
C LYS A 5 3.17 18.80 2.87
N GLN A 6 2.54 17.77 2.34
CA GLN A 6 1.38 17.13 2.93
C GLN A 6 1.52 15.61 3.00
N ALA A 7 1.14 15.05 4.14
CA ALA A 7 1.05 13.61 4.37
C ALA A 7 -0.35 13.21 4.82
N ILE A 8 -0.70 11.93 4.64
CA ILE A 8 -1.91 11.36 5.22
C ILE A 8 -1.52 10.54 6.44
N VAL A 9 -2.19 10.80 7.55
CA VAL A 9 -2.08 10.03 8.78
C VAL A 9 -3.36 9.21 8.96
N ILE A 10 -3.25 7.89 8.86
CA ILE A 10 -4.36 6.99 9.16
C ILE A 10 -4.58 6.96 10.67
N LEU A 11 -5.83 7.16 11.08
CA LEU A 11 -6.28 7.05 12.46
C LEU A 11 -7.02 5.73 12.59
N ALA A 12 -6.42 4.75 13.28
CA ALA A 12 -6.97 3.41 13.42
C ALA A 12 -8.49 3.40 13.70
N ASN A 13 -9.27 2.87 12.75
CA ASN A 13 -10.74 2.79 12.76
C ASN A 13 -11.51 4.12 12.84
N LYS A 14 -10.83 5.27 12.76
CA LYS A 14 -11.43 6.61 12.92
C LYS A 14 -11.33 7.46 11.64
N GLY A 15 -10.77 6.92 10.55
CA GLY A 15 -10.57 7.62 9.29
C GLY A 15 -9.12 8.06 9.14
N PHE A 16 -8.89 9.23 8.55
CA PHE A 16 -7.54 9.79 8.40
C PHE A 16 -7.55 11.31 8.54
N GLN A 17 -6.37 11.91 8.68
CA GLN A 17 -6.14 13.36 8.68
C GLN A 17 -5.04 13.70 7.68
N ILE A 18 -5.10 14.91 7.13
CA ILE A 18 -3.99 15.49 6.37
C ILE A 18 -3.08 16.21 7.35
N LEU A 19 -1.80 15.86 7.35
CA LEU A 19 -0.73 16.50 8.11
C LEU A 19 -0.02 17.48 7.19
N ASP A 20 0.03 18.76 7.59
CA ASP A 20 0.94 19.72 7.00
C ASP A 20 2.34 19.50 7.58
N LEU A 21 3.31 19.23 6.72
CA LEU A 21 4.69 18.92 7.11
C LEU A 21 5.54 20.16 7.38
N THR A 22 5.09 21.32 6.94
CA THR A 22 5.78 22.60 7.17
C THR A 22 5.46 23.16 8.56
N THR A 23 4.22 22.99 9.01
CA THR A 23 3.76 23.46 10.32
C THR A 23 3.61 22.34 11.35
N LEU A 24 3.66 21.08 10.90
CA LEU A 24 3.37 19.88 11.72
C LEU A 24 1.97 19.91 12.35
N THR A 25 1.00 20.54 11.68
CA THR A 25 -0.39 20.62 12.16
C THR A 25 -1.28 19.61 11.45
N LEU A 26 -2.20 19.01 12.20
CA LEU A 26 -3.22 18.09 11.66
C LEU A 26 -4.47 18.86 11.25
N GLY A 27 -4.91 18.64 10.00
CA GLY A 27 -6.17 19.13 9.48
C GLY A 27 -7.39 18.38 10.04
N ARG A 28 -8.57 18.64 9.46
CA ARG A 28 -9.81 17.98 9.87
C ARG A 28 -9.74 16.45 9.65
N ARG A 29 -10.47 15.72 10.49
CA ARG A 29 -10.65 14.27 10.32
C ARG A 29 -11.61 13.99 9.16
N ILE A 30 -11.20 13.08 8.28
CA ILE A 30 -12.00 12.60 7.15
C ILE A 30 -12.36 11.14 7.41
N LYS A 31 -13.66 10.81 7.26
CA LYS A 31 -14.18 9.45 7.38
C LYS A 31 -14.83 9.03 6.06
N PRO A 32 -14.13 8.26 5.21
CA PRO A 32 -14.79 7.62 4.08
C PRO A 32 -15.81 6.61 4.65
N GLY A 33 -16.98 6.50 4.02
CA GLY A 33 -18.22 5.90 4.57
C GLY A 33 -18.23 4.41 4.92
N GLY A 34 -17.17 3.87 5.53
CA GLY A 34 -17.01 2.48 5.95
C GLY A 34 -16.71 2.30 7.44
N LYS A 35 -16.63 1.04 7.88
CA LYS A 35 -16.38 0.68 9.28
C LYS A 35 -14.92 0.91 9.69
N ARG A 36 -13.97 0.81 8.75
CA ARG A 36 -12.52 0.88 9.01
C ARG A 36 -11.77 1.45 7.80
N CYS A 37 -10.65 2.13 8.05
CA CYS A 37 -9.72 2.60 7.03
C CYS A 37 -8.37 1.95 7.32
N TYR A 38 -7.95 0.99 6.48
CA TYR A 38 -6.72 0.22 6.71
C TYR A 38 -5.56 0.70 5.85
N ALA A 39 -5.87 1.25 4.68
CA ALA A 39 -4.89 1.68 3.71
C ALA A 39 -5.39 2.95 3.03
N VAL A 40 -4.44 3.84 2.74
CA VAL A 40 -4.67 5.06 2.00
C VAL A 40 -3.49 5.27 1.06
N THR A 41 -3.78 5.64 -0.17
CA THR A 41 -2.77 6.09 -1.13
C THR A 41 -3.25 7.38 -1.79
N CYS A 42 -2.30 8.18 -2.26
CA CYS A 42 -2.60 9.40 -2.98
C CYS A 42 -1.92 9.37 -4.35
N SER A 43 -2.69 9.70 -5.39
CA SER A 43 -2.18 9.86 -6.74
C SER A 43 -2.91 11.04 -7.37
N ASN A 44 -2.16 12.01 -7.92
CA ASN A 44 -2.71 13.21 -8.61
C ASN A 44 -3.80 13.96 -7.82
N ASN A 45 -3.56 14.25 -6.53
CA ASN A 45 -4.52 14.87 -5.61
C ASN A 45 -5.81 14.07 -5.36
N GLN A 46 -5.87 12.83 -5.81
CA GLN A 46 -6.96 11.90 -5.52
C GLN A 46 -6.52 11.02 -4.38
N ILE A 47 -7.36 10.94 -3.35
CA ILE A 47 -7.13 10.07 -2.22
C ILE A 47 -7.91 8.79 -2.49
N TRP A 48 -7.24 7.66 -2.36
CA TRP A 48 -7.88 6.35 -2.41
C TRP A 48 -7.76 5.72 -1.04
N THR A 49 -8.85 5.14 -0.55
CA THR A 49 -8.92 4.55 0.78
C THR A 49 -9.68 3.24 0.75
N SER A 50 -9.26 2.29 1.57
CA SER A 50 -10.09 1.13 1.88
C SER A 50 -11.14 1.49 2.93
N ASN A 51 -12.34 0.92 2.80
CA ASN A 51 -13.48 1.16 3.71
C ASN A 51 -13.75 -0.01 4.67
N GLY A 52 -12.80 -0.96 4.73
CA GLY A 52 -12.96 -2.25 5.38
C GLY A 52 -13.71 -3.24 4.48
N GLY A 53 -13.39 -4.53 4.62
CA GLY A 53 -13.90 -5.55 3.72
C GLY A 53 -13.29 -5.41 2.32
N THR A 54 -14.14 -5.38 1.30
CA THR A 54 -13.77 -5.48 -0.12
C THR A 54 -13.88 -4.16 -0.88
N THR A 55 -14.16 -3.03 -0.21
CA THR A 55 -14.41 -1.75 -0.91
C THR A 55 -13.20 -0.82 -0.86
N ILE A 56 -12.82 -0.31 -2.02
CA ILE A 56 -11.88 0.80 -2.20
C ILE A 56 -12.67 1.99 -2.73
N SER A 57 -12.53 3.15 -2.10
CA SER A 57 -13.15 4.39 -2.57
C SER A 57 -12.11 5.42 -2.97
N GLN A 58 -12.34 6.03 -4.11
CA GLN A 58 -11.76 7.31 -4.47
C GLN A 58 -12.55 8.42 -3.77
N ILE A 59 -11.84 9.33 -3.12
CA ILE A 59 -12.42 10.48 -2.44
C ILE A 59 -11.68 11.76 -2.81
N ASP A 60 -12.39 12.88 -2.76
CA ASP A 60 -11.76 14.20 -2.81
C ASP A 60 -11.09 14.56 -1.48
N ILE A 61 -10.32 15.65 -1.46
CA ILE A 61 -9.69 16.19 -0.24
C ILE A 61 -10.73 16.62 0.82
N SER A 62 -11.99 16.74 0.43
CA SER A 62 -13.08 17.05 1.32
C SER A 62 -13.70 15.81 1.99
N GLY A 63 -13.31 14.61 1.56
CA GLY A 63 -13.82 13.33 2.04
C GLY A 63 -15.06 12.83 1.32
N ASN A 64 -15.50 13.49 0.24
CA ASN A 64 -16.64 13.02 -0.55
C ASN A 64 -16.21 11.84 -1.40
N ILE A 65 -17.03 10.79 -1.44
CA ILE A 65 -16.80 9.62 -2.30
C ILE A 65 -17.13 10.00 -3.74
N LEU A 66 -16.11 9.90 -4.60
CA LEU A 66 -16.23 10.16 -6.04
C LEU A 66 -16.53 8.87 -6.82
N HIS A 67 -15.89 7.77 -6.40
CA HIS A 67 -16.01 6.48 -7.06
C HIS A 67 -15.70 5.37 -6.05
N SER A 68 -16.29 4.18 -6.22
CA SER A 68 -16.00 3.01 -5.40
C SER A 68 -15.90 1.76 -6.26
N ILE A 69 -14.98 0.87 -5.89
CA ILE A 69 -14.73 -0.41 -6.54
C ILE A 69 -14.78 -1.50 -5.47
N THR A 70 -15.31 -2.65 -5.87
CA THR A 70 -15.40 -3.84 -5.01
C THR A 70 -14.42 -4.90 -5.50
N THR A 71 -13.52 -5.33 -4.62
CA THR A 71 -12.60 -6.45 -4.85
C THR A 71 -13.27 -7.78 -4.54
N LYS A 72 -12.70 -8.88 -5.04
CA LYS A 72 -13.13 -10.25 -4.74
C LYS A 72 -12.77 -10.66 -3.31
N ASN A 73 -11.65 -10.16 -2.80
CA ASN A 73 -11.10 -10.55 -1.49
C ASN A 73 -11.00 -9.36 -0.54
N GLU A 74 -11.10 -9.62 0.77
CA GLU A 74 -10.93 -8.58 1.79
C GLU A 74 -9.54 -7.96 1.71
N ILE A 75 -9.48 -6.62 1.72
CA ILE A 75 -8.25 -5.87 1.50
C ILE A 75 -7.49 -5.70 2.81
N GLN A 76 -6.20 -6.04 2.77
CA GLN A 76 -5.24 -5.74 3.84
C GLN A 76 -4.51 -4.42 3.56
N ASN A 77 -3.93 -4.27 2.36
CA ASN A 77 -3.30 -3.04 1.89
C ASN A 77 -3.41 -2.93 0.37
N PHE A 78 -3.22 -1.75 -0.20
CA PHE A 78 -3.24 -1.55 -1.65
C PHE A 78 -2.42 -0.33 -2.09
N CYS A 79 -2.04 -0.32 -3.36
CA CYS A 79 -1.44 0.82 -4.04
C CYS A 79 -2.07 0.99 -5.43
N ILE A 80 -1.84 2.14 -6.07
CA ILE A 80 -2.35 2.47 -7.40
C ILE A 80 -1.21 2.97 -8.28
N ASP A 81 -1.11 2.46 -9.50
CA ASP A 81 -0.11 2.91 -10.47
C ASP A 81 -0.60 4.11 -11.31
N ASN A 82 0.23 4.57 -12.23
CA ASN A 82 -0.09 5.69 -13.12
C ASN A 82 -1.16 5.34 -14.16
N ASP A 83 -1.30 4.06 -14.50
CA ASP A 83 -2.30 3.54 -15.44
C ASP A 83 -3.64 3.23 -14.74
N ARG A 84 -3.75 3.57 -13.46
CA ARG A 84 -4.92 3.38 -12.60
C ARG A 84 -5.26 1.90 -12.36
N ASN A 85 -4.28 1.01 -12.45
CA ASN A 85 -4.37 -0.33 -11.89
C ASN A 85 -4.21 -0.25 -10.37
N ILE A 86 -5.11 -0.92 -9.65
CA ILE A 86 -5.04 -1.05 -8.21
C ILE A 86 -4.47 -2.43 -7.89
N TYR A 87 -3.36 -2.46 -7.15
CA TYR A 87 -2.76 -3.67 -6.65
C TYR A 87 -3.05 -3.81 -5.17
N TYR A 88 -3.41 -5.01 -4.72
CA TYR A 88 -3.75 -5.20 -3.31
C TYR A 88 -3.32 -6.55 -2.76
N THR A 89 -3.08 -6.57 -1.45
CA THR A 89 -2.90 -7.77 -0.63
C THR A 89 -4.18 -8.07 0.11
N SER A 90 -4.49 -9.36 0.32
CA SER A 90 -5.70 -9.76 1.02
C SER A 90 -5.44 -10.04 2.50
N ARG A 91 -6.50 -10.10 3.31
CA ARG A 91 -6.40 -10.48 4.73
C ARG A 91 -6.14 -11.97 4.97
N GLY A 92 -6.18 -12.80 3.92
CA GLY A 92 -5.96 -14.24 4.02
C GLY A 92 -4.49 -14.61 4.21
N ILE A 93 -4.24 -15.88 4.58
CA ILE A 93 -2.88 -16.46 4.62
C ILE A 93 -2.54 -17.03 3.24
N GLU A 94 -2.73 -16.22 2.20
CA GLU A 94 -2.42 -16.61 0.83
C GLU A 94 -1.21 -15.88 0.30
N ASN A 95 -0.58 -16.48 -0.70
CA ASN A 95 0.67 -16.01 -1.28
C ASN A 95 0.43 -15.16 -2.54
N ASN A 96 -0.77 -14.59 -2.67
CA ASN A 96 -1.24 -13.89 -3.85
C ASN A 96 -1.10 -12.37 -3.69
N VAL A 97 -0.76 -11.73 -4.80
CA VAL A 97 -0.98 -10.29 -5.05
C VAL A 97 -2.06 -10.19 -6.11
N TYR A 98 -3.00 -9.29 -5.89
CA TYR A 98 -4.13 -9.08 -6.79
C TYR A 98 -4.00 -7.77 -7.55
N ARG A 99 -4.63 -7.72 -8.73
CA ARG A 99 -4.82 -6.50 -9.51
C ARG A 99 -6.28 -6.36 -9.91
N ILE A 100 -6.82 -5.18 -9.67
CA ILE A 100 -8.14 -4.76 -10.13
C ILE A 100 -8.03 -3.45 -10.91
N THR A 101 -8.68 -3.39 -12.05
CA THR A 101 -8.81 -2.18 -12.88
C THR A 101 -10.05 -1.38 -12.48
N LEU A 102 -10.16 -0.12 -12.92
CA LEU A 102 -11.30 0.74 -12.53
C LEU A 102 -12.65 0.32 -13.14
N ASP A 103 -12.64 -0.47 -14.20
CA ASP A 103 -13.83 -1.13 -14.76
C ASP A 103 -14.16 -2.46 -14.04
N GLY A 104 -13.42 -2.82 -12.99
CA GLY A 104 -13.72 -3.93 -12.09
C GLY A 104 -13.14 -5.28 -12.51
N GLN A 105 -12.16 -5.33 -13.43
CA GLN A 105 -11.52 -6.59 -13.81
C GLN A 105 -10.52 -7.03 -12.73
N ASP A 106 -11.00 -7.87 -11.80
CA ASP A 106 -10.23 -8.40 -10.67
C ASP A 106 -9.59 -9.75 -10.98
N SER A 107 -8.27 -9.85 -10.81
CA SER A 107 -7.47 -11.04 -11.11
C SER A 107 -6.28 -11.20 -10.16
N ILE A 108 -5.77 -12.43 -10.07
CA ILE A 108 -4.46 -12.68 -9.44
C ILE A 108 -3.40 -12.07 -10.35
N PHE A 109 -2.64 -11.12 -9.82
CA PHE A 109 -1.52 -10.49 -10.52
C PHE A 109 -0.27 -11.35 -10.46
N CYS A 110 0.01 -11.92 -9.29
CA CYS A 110 1.17 -12.75 -9.05
C CYS A 110 0.94 -13.69 -7.85
N SER A 111 1.63 -14.83 -7.84
CA SER A 111 1.68 -15.76 -6.71
C SER A 111 3.09 -16.34 -6.60
N HIS A 112 3.62 -16.48 -5.39
CA HIS A 112 4.98 -16.99 -5.18
C HIS A 112 5.11 -17.68 -3.83
N SER A 113 5.71 -18.88 -3.79
CA SER A 113 5.81 -19.70 -2.57
C SER A 113 6.51 -18.99 -1.42
N ASP A 114 7.52 -18.17 -1.73
CA ASP A 114 8.27 -17.42 -0.72
C ASP A 114 7.60 -16.12 -0.26
N LEU A 115 6.44 -15.74 -0.84
CA LEU A 115 5.68 -14.57 -0.41
C LEU A 115 4.63 -14.98 0.63
N ILE A 116 5.08 -15.30 1.85
CA ILE A 116 4.18 -15.80 2.90
C ILE A 116 3.56 -14.63 3.67
N TYR A 117 2.22 -14.60 3.69
CA TYR A 117 1.41 -13.62 4.40
C TYR A 117 1.70 -12.19 3.94
N SER A 118 1.32 -11.91 2.69
CA SER A 118 1.57 -10.62 2.04
C SER A 118 0.88 -9.47 2.78
N ARG A 119 1.59 -8.36 2.98
CA ARG A 119 1.06 -7.18 3.70
C ARG A 119 1.33 -5.87 2.98
N GLY A 120 2.42 -5.18 3.34
CA GLY A 120 2.80 -3.92 2.73
C GLY A 120 2.92 -4.08 1.21
N ILE A 121 2.40 -3.13 0.46
CA ILE A 121 2.47 -3.10 -0.99
C ILE A 121 2.63 -1.66 -1.47
N ASP A 122 3.49 -1.46 -2.47
CA ASP A 122 3.72 -0.17 -3.11
C ASP A 122 4.11 -0.35 -4.59
N VAL A 123 4.07 0.73 -5.37
CA VAL A 123 4.38 0.69 -6.81
C VAL A 123 5.25 1.87 -7.25
N ASP A 124 6.24 1.59 -8.10
CA ASP A 124 7.10 2.63 -8.68
C ASP A 124 6.53 3.24 -9.98
N SER A 125 7.21 4.25 -10.50
CA SER A 125 6.81 4.97 -11.73
C SER A 125 6.88 4.13 -13.00
N LYS A 126 7.53 2.97 -12.96
CA LYS A 126 7.59 2.00 -14.07
C LYS A 126 6.54 0.90 -13.92
N GLY A 127 5.70 0.97 -12.88
CA GLY A 127 4.70 -0.03 -12.57
C GLY A 127 5.26 -1.30 -11.91
N ASN A 128 6.50 -1.30 -11.42
CA ASN A 128 6.97 -2.45 -10.64
C ASN A 128 6.28 -2.41 -9.27
N VAL A 129 5.71 -3.55 -8.88
CA VAL A 129 5.01 -3.73 -7.61
C VAL A 129 5.97 -4.33 -6.60
N TYR A 130 6.03 -3.70 -5.43
CA TYR A 130 6.82 -4.15 -4.30
C TYR A 130 5.87 -4.68 -3.24
N VAL A 131 6.13 -5.88 -2.72
CA VAL A 131 5.27 -6.53 -1.73
C VAL A 131 6.10 -7.17 -0.62
N GLY A 132 5.67 -6.98 0.62
CA GLY A 132 6.33 -7.53 1.80
C GLY A 132 5.69 -8.85 2.21
N GLY A 133 6.50 -9.90 2.34
CA GLY A 133 6.10 -11.16 2.96
C GLY A 133 6.32 -11.08 4.46
N MET A 134 5.25 -10.92 5.24
CA MET A 134 5.36 -10.70 6.68
C MET A 134 6.01 -11.90 7.37
N LEU A 135 5.52 -13.12 7.12
CA LEU A 135 6.02 -14.33 7.78
C LEU A 135 7.27 -14.91 7.13
N SER A 136 7.55 -14.51 5.90
CA SER A 136 8.74 -14.92 5.15
C SER A 136 9.91 -13.92 5.31
N HIS A 137 9.66 -12.79 5.99
CA HIS A 137 10.68 -11.79 6.32
C HIS A 137 11.43 -11.27 5.09
N ASN A 138 10.69 -10.91 4.04
CA ASN A 138 11.28 -10.48 2.78
C ASN A 138 10.47 -9.36 2.12
N ILE A 139 11.10 -8.70 1.15
CA ILE A 139 10.44 -7.79 0.21
C ILE A 139 10.71 -8.32 -1.19
N HIS A 140 9.65 -8.41 -1.98
CA HIS A 140 9.69 -8.82 -3.37
C HIS A 140 9.46 -7.63 -4.29
N ARG A 141 10.03 -7.71 -5.49
CA ARG A 141 9.75 -6.84 -6.64
C ARG A 141 9.14 -7.69 -7.76
N ILE A 142 8.04 -7.22 -8.32
CA ILE A 142 7.30 -7.85 -9.40
C ILE A 142 7.22 -6.84 -10.55
N SER A 143 7.58 -7.23 -11.78
CA SER A 143 7.47 -6.34 -12.95
C SER A 143 6.01 -5.98 -13.25
N SER A 144 5.78 -4.87 -13.95
CA SER A 144 4.43 -4.38 -14.28
C SER A 144 3.55 -5.38 -15.05
N ASP A 145 4.16 -6.28 -15.80
CA ASP A 145 3.50 -7.38 -16.51
C ASP A 145 3.31 -8.65 -15.67
N GLY A 146 3.77 -8.67 -14.42
CA GLY A 146 3.67 -9.79 -13.48
C GLY A 146 4.65 -10.93 -13.75
N LYS A 147 5.52 -10.85 -14.76
CA LYS A 147 6.33 -11.99 -15.22
C LYS A 147 7.65 -12.17 -14.48
N ASN A 148 8.30 -11.07 -14.11
CA ASN A 148 9.56 -11.11 -13.39
C ASN A 148 9.31 -10.89 -11.90
N HIS A 149 9.64 -11.90 -11.10
CA HIS A 149 9.51 -11.86 -9.65
C HIS A 149 10.90 -12.04 -9.03
N GLN A 150 11.31 -11.09 -8.20
CA GLN A 150 12.59 -11.13 -7.48
C GLN A 150 12.37 -10.88 -5.99
N ILE A 151 13.09 -11.60 -5.14
CA ILE A 151 13.27 -11.23 -3.74
C ILE A 151 14.42 -10.24 -3.68
N ILE A 152 14.16 -9.02 -3.22
CA ILE A 152 15.14 -7.91 -3.23
C ILE A 152 15.71 -7.60 -1.86
N LEU A 153 15.00 -7.97 -0.79
CA LEU A 153 15.46 -7.88 0.59
C LEU A 153 14.95 -9.10 1.36
N THR A 154 15.76 -9.56 2.32
CA THR A 154 15.55 -10.78 3.08
C THR A 154 15.76 -10.54 4.57
N LYS A 155 15.53 -11.58 5.38
CA LYS A 155 15.87 -11.58 6.81
C LYS A 155 17.35 -11.27 7.06
N ASN A 156 18.25 -11.63 6.14
CA ASN A 156 19.70 -11.39 6.28
C ASN A 156 20.05 -9.91 6.10
N ASP A 157 19.20 -9.17 5.38
CA ASP A 157 19.32 -7.72 5.24
C ASP A 157 18.74 -6.97 6.45
N GLY A 158 18.11 -7.69 7.40
CA GLY A 158 17.51 -7.13 8.61
C GLY A 158 15.99 -7.00 8.58
N ILE A 159 15.33 -7.43 7.48
CA ILE A 159 13.86 -7.42 7.39
C ILE A 159 13.26 -8.34 8.46
N LYS A 160 12.35 -7.78 9.27
CA LYS A 160 11.67 -8.50 10.34
C LYS A 160 10.18 -8.17 10.33
N CYS A 161 9.33 -9.13 9.92
CA CYS A 161 7.88 -8.97 9.87
C CYS A 161 7.45 -7.63 9.23
N PRO A 162 7.79 -7.38 7.95
CA PRO A 162 7.50 -6.10 7.30
C PRO A 162 5.98 -5.88 7.25
N TRP A 163 5.51 -4.87 7.98
CA TRP A 163 4.06 -4.63 8.12
C TRP A 163 3.55 -3.64 7.08
N GLY A 164 4.27 -2.54 6.92
CA GLY A 164 4.03 -1.52 5.92
C GLY A 164 5.35 -0.91 5.48
N PHE A 165 5.44 -0.52 4.23
CA PHE A 165 6.59 0.20 3.71
C PHE A 165 6.16 1.17 2.63
N CYS A 166 7.01 2.14 2.36
CA CYS A 166 6.91 2.98 1.17
C CYS A 166 8.26 2.98 0.45
N TYR A 167 8.20 3.04 -0.88
CA TYR A 167 9.36 3.14 -1.73
C TYR A 167 9.58 4.59 -2.14
N ASN A 168 10.70 5.17 -1.70
CA ASN A 168 11.16 6.46 -2.20
C ASN A 168 11.74 6.28 -3.59
N ARG A 169 11.03 6.84 -4.57
CA ARG A 169 11.33 6.74 -6.00
C ARG A 169 12.61 7.48 -6.40
N GLU A 170 12.96 8.56 -5.70
CA GLU A 170 14.14 9.38 -5.99
C GLU A 170 15.41 8.74 -5.45
N THR A 171 15.37 8.29 -4.20
CA THR A 171 16.53 7.70 -3.53
C THR A 171 16.65 6.19 -3.74
N LYS A 172 15.63 5.54 -4.32
CA LYS A 172 15.50 4.09 -4.44
C LYS A 172 15.60 3.36 -3.10
N GLN A 173 14.96 3.94 -2.07
CA GLN A 173 15.00 3.43 -0.71
C GLN A 173 13.63 2.97 -0.24
N PHE A 174 13.59 1.94 0.61
CA PHE A 174 12.39 1.58 1.35
C PHE A 174 12.46 2.15 2.76
N LEU A 175 11.39 2.79 3.21
CA LEU A 175 11.13 2.94 4.64
C LEU A 175 10.20 1.81 5.05
N VAL A 176 10.64 0.95 5.96
CA VAL A 176 9.91 -0.26 6.36
C VAL A 176 9.63 -0.22 7.85
N ALA A 177 8.35 -0.33 8.21
CA ALA A 177 7.93 -0.59 9.58
C ALA A 177 8.08 -2.09 9.85
N ASN A 178 9.08 -2.45 10.64
CA ASN A 178 9.35 -3.83 11.04
C ASN A 178 8.67 -4.11 12.37
N ASP A 179 7.71 -5.04 12.36
CA ASP A 179 7.03 -5.47 13.58
C ASP A 179 8.04 -6.15 14.53
N HIS A 180 7.88 -5.97 15.84
CA HIS A 180 8.80 -6.41 16.91
C HIS A 180 10.15 -5.70 17.02
N THR A 181 10.40 -4.62 16.26
CA THR A 181 11.65 -3.85 16.37
C THR A 181 11.49 -2.45 16.97
N GLU A 182 10.24 -2.03 17.24
CA GLU A 182 9.88 -0.65 17.65
C GLU A 182 10.49 0.44 16.72
N SER A 183 10.87 0.07 15.49
CA SER A 183 11.65 0.91 14.60
C SER A 183 11.11 0.92 13.17
N VAL A 184 11.34 2.05 12.49
CA VAL A 184 11.26 2.16 11.03
C VAL A 184 12.69 2.14 10.51
N ALA A 185 13.00 1.22 9.60
CA ALA A 185 14.33 1.08 9.02
C ALA A 185 14.34 1.54 7.56
N ILE A 186 15.48 2.08 7.12
CA ILE A 186 15.71 2.51 5.74
C ILE A 186 16.60 1.48 5.05
N TYR A 187 16.15 0.96 3.91
CA TYR A 187 16.90 0.02 3.08
C TYR A 187 17.15 0.63 1.71
N SER A 188 18.38 0.54 1.19
CA SER A 188 18.72 1.05 -0.14
C SER A 188 18.88 -0.11 -1.12
N LEU A 189 18.36 0.03 -2.34
CA LEU A 189 18.69 -0.90 -3.41
C LEU A 189 20.00 -0.45 -4.09
N HIS A 190 20.96 -1.35 -4.16
CA HIS A 190 22.22 -1.15 -4.90
C HIS A 190 22.04 -1.46 -6.39
#